data_AF-A0A963IIG1-F1
#
_entry.id   AF-A0A963IIG1-F1
#
_cell.length_a   1.000
_cell.length_b   1.000
_cell.length_c   1.000
_cell.angle_alpha   90.00
_cell.angle_beta   90.00
_cell.angle_gamma   90.00
#
_symmetry.space_group_name_H-M   'P 1'
#
loop_
_entity.id
_entity.type
_entity.pdbx_description
1 polymer ?
#
loop_
_entity_poly.entity_id
_entity_poly.type
_entity_poly.pdbx_seq_one_letter_code
_entity_poly.pdbx_strand_id
1 'polypeptide(L)'
;MDHDPLPPPKTRSIVHRVLDRIFPKAPDFFGMLNEQAVQSHHTTLLLVKYMKSGDLAVAKEIKRNEHRADTVKVRNLHALNEAFATPF
;
A
#
# COMPACT_ATOMS: atom_id res chain seq x y z
N MET A 1 48.04 -24.22 -9.42
CA MET A 1 46.95 -23.27 -9.74
C MET A 1 45.81 -24.13 -10.24
N ASP A 2 44.98 -24.60 -9.32
CA ASP A 2 43.78 -25.37 -9.64
C ASP A 2 42.64 -24.35 -9.74
N HIS A 3 42.14 -24.14 -10.96
CA HIS A 3 40.94 -23.34 -11.16
C HIS A 3 39.73 -24.22 -10.82
N ASP A 4 39.13 -23.98 -9.66
CA ASP A 4 37.81 -24.54 -9.35
C ASP A 4 36.79 -24.11 -10.44
N PRO A 5 35.96 -25.03 -10.95
CA PRO A 5 34.93 -24.69 -11.89
C PRO A 5 33.87 -23.80 -11.21
N LEU A 6 33.50 -22.70 -11.86
CA LEU A 6 32.40 -21.84 -11.41
C LEU A 6 31.12 -22.66 -11.21
N PRO A 7 30.38 -22.45 -10.10
CA PRO A 7 29.14 -23.18 -9.85
C PRO A 7 28.11 -22.90 -10.95
N PRO A 8 27.32 -23.91 -11.36
CA PRO A 8 26.34 -23.73 -12.42
C PRO A 8 25.30 -22.67 -12.01
N PRO A 9 24.82 -21.84 -12.97
CA PRO A 9 23.81 -20.83 -12.67
C PRO A 9 22.55 -21.50 -12.11
N LYS A 10 22.07 -21.04 -10.96
CA LYS A 10 20.82 -21.50 -10.34
C LYS A 10 19.65 -21.23 -11.29
N THR A 11 19.29 -22.22 -12.10
CA THR A 11 18.10 -22.20 -12.95
C THR A 11 16.87 -22.20 -12.03
N ARG A 12 16.18 -21.06 -11.93
CA ARG A 12 14.88 -20.99 -11.26
C ARG A 12 13.96 -22.03 -11.90
N SER A 13 13.51 -22.99 -11.10
CA SER A 13 12.71 -24.13 -11.54
C SER A 13 11.45 -23.67 -12.28
N ILE A 14 11.14 -24.33 -13.40
CA ILE A 14 9.94 -24.10 -14.23
C ILE A 14 8.67 -24.19 -13.37
N VAL A 15 8.68 -25.06 -12.36
CA VAL A 15 7.58 -25.22 -11.39
C VAL A 15 7.31 -23.91 -10.63
N HIS A 16 8.37 -23.20 -10.22
CA HIS A 16 8.23 -21.93 -9.51
C HIS A 16 7.61 -20.85 -10.40
N ARG A 17 8.00 -20.81 -11.68
CA ARG A 17 7.45 -19.87 -12.66
C ARG A 17 5.97 -20.13 -12.97
N VAL A 18 5.52 -21.39 -12.91
CA VAL A 18 4.10 -21.77 -13.06
C VAL A 18 3.31 -21.42 -11.80
N LEU A 19 3.84 -21.70 -10.61
CA LEU A 19 3.19 -21.32 -9.35
C LEU A 19 3.04 -19.80 -9.21
N ASP A 20 4.06 -19.01 -9.56
CA ASP A 20 4.01 -17.55 -9.59
C ASP A 20 2.98 -16.99 -10.59
N ARG A 21 2.59 -17.78 -11.59
CA ARG A 21 1.59 -17.43 -12.61
C ARG A 21 0.16 -17.73 -12.14
N ILE A 22 0.01 -18.70 -11.24
CA ILE A 22 -1.29 -19.20 -10.75
C ILE A 22 -1.66 -18.54 -9.43
N PHE A 23 -0.69 -18.24 -8.57
CA PHE A 23 -0.89 -17.51 -7.33
C PHE A 23 -0.48 -16.04 -7.52
N PRO A 24 -1.43 -15.13 -7.76
CA PRO A 24 -1.13 -13.72 -7.82
C PRO A 24 -0.48 -13.26 -6.50
N LYS A 25 0.48 -12.34 -6.60
CA LYS A 25 1.11 -11.75 -5.41
C LYS A 25 0.03 -11.07 -4.58
N ALA A 26 -0.09 -11.48 -3.30
CA ALA A 26 -0.98 -10.82 -2.36
C ALA A 26 -0.64 -9.31 -2.30
N PRO A 27 -1.65 -8.42 -2.30
CA PRO A 27 -1.43 -6.99 -2.09
C PRO A 27 -0.66 -6.71 -0.79
N ASP A 28 0.11 -5.62 -0.77
CA ASP A 28 0.79 -5.15 0.45
C ASP A 28 -0.21 -4.49 1.40
N PHE A 29 -0.98 -5.31 2.12
CA PHE A 29 -2.00 -4.85 3.04
C PHE A 29 -1.45 -3.97 4.17
N PHE A 30 -0.25 -4.25 4.68
CA PHE A 30 0.35 -3.43 5.74
C PHE A 30 0.75 -2.05 5.22
N GLY A 31 1.35 -1.98 4.03
CA GLY A 31 1.65 -0.71 3.36
C GLY A 31 0.38 0.10 3.09
N MET A 32 -0.68 -0.55 2.63
CA MET A 32 -1.98 0.07 2.37
C MET A 32 -2.64 0.62 3.64
N LEU A 33 -2.60 -0.13 4.75
CA LEU A 33 -3.12 0.31 6.05
C LEU A 33 -2.29 1.47 6.63
N ASN A 34 -0.97 1.41 6.47
CA ASN A 34 -0.08 2.49 6.88
C ASN A 34 -0.36 3.78 6.10
N GLU A 35 -0.55 3.70 4.77
CA GLU A 35 -0.93 4.86 3.96
C GLU A 35 -2.24 5.48 4.44
N GLN A 36 -3.25 4.65 4.74
CA GLN A 36 -4.52 5.12 5.28
C GLN A 36 -4.37 5.78 6.65
N ALA A 37 -3.55 5.22 7.55
CA ALA A 37 -3.27 5.78 8.87
C ALA A 37 -2.57 7.15 8.78
N VAL A 38 -1.62 7.30 7.86
CA VAL A 38 -0.94 8.59 7.58
C VAL A 38 -1.95 9.66 7.14
N GLN A 39 -2.90 9.32 6.26
CA GLN A 39 -3.94 10.26 5.85
C GLN A 39 -4.84 10.65 7.05
N SER A 40 -5.29 9.68 7.85
CA SER A 40 -6.11 9.97 9.04
C SER A 40 -5.40 10.90 10.01
N HIS A 41 -4.12 10.63 10.31
CA HIS A 41 -3.30 11.50 11.16
C HIS A 41 -3.21 12.93 10.60
N HIS A 42 -2.96 13.08 9.29
CA HIS A 42 -2.86 14.38 8.65
C HIS A 42 -4.19 15.17 8.72
N THR A 43 -5.32 14.52 8.46
CA THR A 43 -6.65 15.16 8.57
C THR A 43 -6.93 15.65 9.99
N THR A 44 -6.57 14.86 11.01
CA THR A 44 -6.71 15.28 12.40
C THR A 44 -5.89 16.53 12.72
N LEU A 45 -4.66 16.63 12.21
CA LEU A 45 -3.83 17.83 12.39
C LEU A 45 -4.44 19.05 11.69
N LEU A 46 -4.97 18.90 10.48
CA LEU A 46 -5.68 19.98 9.78
C LEU A 46 -6.93 20.42 10.54
N LEU A 47 -7.68 19.49 11.11
CA LEU A 47 -8.84 19.80 11.93
C LEU A 47 -8.45 20.60 13.17
N VAL A 48 -7.41 20.19 13.89
CA VAL A 48 -6.88 20.93 15.04
C VAL A 48 -6.44 22.34 14.62
N LYS A 49 -5.76 22.48 13.48
CA LYS A 49 -5.36 23.78 12.94
C LYS A 49 -6.58 24.66 12.67
N TYR A 50 -7.60 24.11 12.01
CA TYR A 50 -8.83 24.83 11.71
C TYR A 50 -9.56 25.28 12.98
N MET A 51 -9.69 24.40 13.98
CA MET A 51 -10.33 24.74 15.26
C MET A 51 -9.60 25.86 16.00
N LYS A 52 -8.27 25.98 15.84
CA LYS A 52 -7.47 27.04 16.46
C LYS A 52 -7.56 28.37 15.72
N SER A 53 -7.65 28.37 14.38
CA SER A 53 -7.58 29.60 13.57
C SER A 53 -8.91 30.08 13.01
N GLY A 54 -9.90 29.20 12.86
CA GLY A 54 -11.13 29.45 12.10
C GLY A 54 -10.92 29.66 10.59
N ASP A 55 -9.71 29.39 10.08
CA ASP A 55 -9.33 29.75 8.71
C ASP A 55 -10.03 28.88 7.65
N LEU A 56 -10.85 29.52 6.81
CA LEU A 56 -11.58 28.86 5.73
C LEU A 56 -10.66 28.22 4.67
N ALA A 57 -9.41 28.67 4.52
CA ALA A 57 -8.44 28.02 3.65
C ALA A 57 -8.07 26.62 4.18
N VAL A 58 -7.94 26.47 5.50
CA VAL A 58 -7.72 25.17 6.16
C VAL A 58 -8.96 24.29 6.04
N ALA A 59 -10.17 24.84 6.15
CA ALA A 59 -11.40 24.09 5.89
C ALA A 59 -11.46 23.52 4.46
N LYS A 60 -11.06 24.32 3.45
CA LYS A 60 -10.94 23.84 2.06
C LYS A 60 -9.88 22.74 1.92
N GLU A 61 -8.80 22.82 2.69
CA GLU A 61 -7.75 21.82 2.71
C GLU A 61 -8.22 20.50 3.33
N ILE A 62 -8.97 20.54 4.43
CA ILE A 62 -9.63 19.37 5.03
C ILE A 62 -10.48 18.65 3.98
N LYS A 63 -11.33 19.37 3.25
CA LYS A 63 -12.18 18.78 2.20
C LYS A 63 -11.37 18.13 1.06
N ARG A 64 -10.27 18.75 0.64
CA ARG A 64 -9.38 18.14 -0.36
C ARG A 64 -8.70 16.88 0.18
N ASN A 65 -8.29 16.90 1.45
CA ASN A 65 -7.66 15.73 2.06
C ASN A 65 -8.67 14.57 2.17
N GLU A 66 -9.91 14.85 2.58
CA GLU A 66 -10.99 13.86 2.65
C GLU A 66 -11.17 13.11 1.31
N HIS A 67 -11.25 13.84 0.19
CA HIS A 67 -11.34 13.20 -1.14
C HIS A 67 -10.13 12.31 -1.48
N ARG A 68 -8.92 12.70 -1.06
CA ARG A 68 -7.72 11.88 -1.26
C ARG A 68 -7.75 10.62 -0.40
N ALA A 69 -8.14 10.76 0.87
CA ALA A 69 -8.29 9.63 1.79
C ALA A 69 -9.37 8.65 1.30
N ASP A 70 -10.46 9.15 0.73
CA ASP A 70 -11.52 8.32 0.15
C ASP A 70 -11.01 7.52 -1.06
N THR A 71 -10.18 8.14 -1.91
CA THR A 71 -9.53 7.43 -3.04
C THR A 71 -8.65 6.28 -2.54
N VAL A 72 -7.85 6.49 -1.49
CA VAL A 72 -7.02 5.44 -0.86
C VAL A 72 -7.91 4.33 -0.28
N LYS A 73 -8.99 4.69 0.41
CA LYS A 73 -9.95 3.74 0.98
C LYS A 73 -10.59 2.86 -0.10
N VAL A 74 -11.11 3.46 -1.17
CA VAL A 74 -11.74 2.74 -2.29
C VAL A 74 -10.74 1.79 -2.94
N ARG A 75 -9.53 2.26 -3.23
CA ARG A 75 -8.45 1.40 -3.75
C ARG A 75 -8.14 0.23 -2.82
N ASN A 76 -8.07 0.48 -1.51
CA ASN A 76 -7.79 -0.54 -0.52
C ASN A 76 -8.91 -1.60 -0.44
N LEU A 77 -10.17 -1.17 -0.52
CA LEU A 77 -11.32 -2.08 -0.57
C LEU A 77 -11.35 -2.92 -1.83
N HIS A 78 -11.00 -2.35 -3.00
CA HIS A 78 -10.90 -3.13 -4.23
C HIS A 78 -9.83 -4.21 -4.14
N ALA A 79 -8.64 -3.86 -3.67
CA ALA A 79 -7.55 -4.82 -3.50
C ALA A 79 -7.90 -5.92 -2.48
N LEU A 80 -8.64 -5.60 -1.41
CA LEU A 80 -9.15 -6.59 -0.47
C LEU A 80 -10.17 -7.53 -1.12
N ASN A 81 -11.12 -6.99 -1.89
CA ASN A 81 -12.18 -7.77 -2.54
C ASN A 81 -11.64 -8.70 -3.64
N GLU A 82 -10.55 -8.32 -4.29
CA GLU A 82 -9.92 -9.09 -5.37
C GLU A 82 -8.79 -10.02 -4.87
N ALA A 83 -8.40 -9.91 -3.61
CA ALA A 83 -7.33 -10.72 -3.06
C ALA A 83 -7.77 -12.18 -2.87
N PHE A 84 -6.95 -13.09 -3.38
CA PHE A 84 -7.14 -14.53 -3.18
C PHE A 84 -6.95 -14.93 -1.70
N ALA A 85 -6.07 -14.23 -0.98
CA ALA A 85 -5.79 -14.45 0.43
C ALA A 85 -5.38 -13.14 1.12
N THR A 86 -5.71 -13.05 2.40
CA THR A 86 -5.32 -11.97 3.31
C THR A 86 -4.30 -12.47 4.32
N PRO A 87 -3.43 -11.60 4.87
CA PRO A 87 -2.45 -12.00 5.88
C PRO A 87 -3.05 -12.27 7.28
N PHE A 88 -4.36 -12.14 7.45
CA PHE A 88 -5.14 -12.35 8.67
C PHE A 88 -6.51 -12.95 8.31
#